data_AF-A0A1A2LS03-F1
#
_entry.id   AF-A0A1A2LS03-F1
#
_cell.length_a   1.000
_cell.length_b   1.000
_cell.length_c   1.000
_cell.angle_alpha   90.00
_cell.angle_beta   90.00
_cell.angle_gamma   90.00
#
_symmetry.space_group_name_H-M   'P 1'
#
loop_
_entity.id
_entity.type
_entity.pdbx_description
1 polymer ?
#
loop_
_entity_poly.entity_id
_entity_poly.type
_entity_poly.pdbx_seq_one_letter_code
_entity_poly.pdbx_strand_id
1 'polypeptide(L)'
;MTYGSFSVLVDLAAGGLLLAAVLIVWRRDLVAIIRLLAWQGVALAAIPVLRGVYDGDGALIGVGVAVLILRVAVLPRLLARAGGTEARSRREATPLVNTATSLLITAALTLAAFAATGPLVNLQPAATTTAVPAATAVVLIALFVMVTRRHAVSQAAGFLMLDNGIAATAFLLTAGVPLIVELGASLDVLFAVIVIGVLTGRLARAFGGADLDALQELHD
;
A
#
# COMPACT_ATOMS: atom_id res chain seq x y z
N MET A 1 -7.76 -26.86 -7.40
CA MET A 1 -6.43 -26.29 -7.76
C MET A 1 -5.35 -27.24 -7.27
N THR A 2 -4.26 -27.48 -8.01
CA THR A 2 -3.15 -28.33 -7.52
C THR A 2 -2.24 -27.53 -6.59
N TYR A 3 -1.54 -28.21 -5.68
CA TYR A 3 -0.61 -27.56 -4.74
C TYR A 3 0.52 -26.80 -5.45
N GLY A 4 1.05 -27.36 -6.55
CA GLY A 4 2.08 -26.70 -7.35
C GLY A 4 1.61 -25.39 -7.97
N SER A 5 0.41 -25.39 -8.58
CA SER A 5 -0.17 -24.16 -9.15
C SER A 5 -0.50 -23.12 -8.08
N PHE A 6 -0.97 -23.57 -6.90
CA PHE A 6 -1.21 -22.69 -5.76
C PHE A 6 0.06 -21.97 -5.30
N SER A 7 1.15 -22.72 -5.05
CA SER A 7 2.42 -22.17 -4.60
C SER A 7 2.95 -21.11 -5.55
N VAL A 8 2.99 -21.41 -6.85
CA VAL A 8 3.48 -20.48 -7.88
C VAL A 8 2.65 -19.18 -7.90
N LEU A 9 1.33 -19.27 -7.77
CA LEU A 9 0.46 -18.10 -7.79
C LEU A 9 0.60 -17.24 -6.53
N VAL A 10 0.78 -17.87 -5.36
CA VAL A 10 1.02 -17.14 -4.09
C VAL A 10 2.39 -16.46 -4.12
N ASP A 11 3.43 -17.15 -4.58
CA ASP A 11 4.77 -16.58 -4.72
C ASP A 11 4.78 -15.43 -5.76
N LEU A 12 4.02 -15.56 -6.85
CA LEU A 12 3.86 -14.50 -7.85
C LEU A 12 3.15 -13.28 -7.27
N ALA A 13 2.09 -13.49 -6.46
CA ALA A 13 1.39 -12.41 -5.78
C ALA A 13 2.31 -11.69 -4.78
N ALA A 14 3.02 -12.44 -3.94
CA ALA A 14 3.97 -11.87 -2.97
C ALA A 14 5.15 -11.16 -3.65
N GLY A 15 5.69 -11.74 -4.72
CA GLY A 15 6.71 -11.12 -5.56
C GLY A 15 6.22 -9.85 -6.24
N GLY A 16 4.99 -9.83 -6.75
CA GLY A 16 4.34 -8.64 -7.30
C GLY A 16 4.19 -7.52 -6.27
N LEU A 17 3.85 -7.88 -5.03
CA LEU A 17 3.76 -6.98 -3.88
C LEU A 17 5.13 -6.31 -3.59
N LEU A 18 6.19 -7.11 -3.58
CA LEU A 18 7.57 -6.66 -3.38
C LEU A 18 8.07 -5.80 -4.54
N LEU A 19 7.82 -6.21 -5.78
CA LEU A 19 8.21 -5.45 -6.96
C LEU A 19 7.51 -4.08 -6.98
N ALA A 20 6.22 -4.01 -6.64
CA ALA A 20 5.51 -2.75 -6.51
C ALA A 20 6.15 -1.85 -5.45
N ALA A 21 6.50 -2.40 -4.28
CA ALA A 21 7.19 -1.66 -3.21
C ALA A 21 8.54 -1.07 -3.67
N VAL A 22 9.38 -1.87 -4.36
CA VAL A 22 10.66 -1.41 -4.91
C VAL A 22 10.45 -0.31 -5.96
N LEU A 23 9.46 -0.47 -6.84
CA LEU A 23 9.13 0.53 -7.85
C LEU A 23 8.61 1.83 -7.23
N ILE A 24 7.90 1.78 -6.09
CA ILE A 24 7.46 2.97 -5.34
C ILE A 24 8.68 3.74 -4.79
N VAL A 25 9.71 3.04 -4.31
CA VAL A 25 10.97 3.68 -3.88
C VAL A 25 11.64 4.40 -5.05
N TRP A 26 11.68 3.77 -6.22
CA TRP A 26 12.30 4.33 -7.42
C TRP A 26 11.54 5.53 -8.01
N ARG A 27 10.20 5.47 -8.00
CA ARG A 27 9.36 6.50 -8.61
C ARG A 27 9.34 7.78 -7.76
N ARG A 28 9.40 8.92 -8.46
CA ARG A 28 9.25 10.26 -7.89
C ARG A 28 7.90 10.89 -8.22
N ASP A 29 7.19 10.35 -9.21
CA ASP A 29 5.89 10.83 -9.66
C ASP A 29 4.77 10.26 -8.79
N LEU A 30 3.96 11.14 -8.21
CA LEU A 30 2.90 10.75 -7.28
C LEU A 30 1.81 9.90 -7.93
N VAL A 31 1.45 10.18 -9.18
CA VAL A 31 0.42 9.41 -9.91
C VAL A 31 0.95 8.00 -10.18
N ALA A 32 2.23 7.87 -10.53
CA ALA A 32 2.88 6.57 -10.67
C ALA A 32 2.89 5.79 -9.35
N ILE A 33 3.18 6.44 -8.22
CA ILE A 33 3.16 5.82 -6.88
C ILE A 33 1.75 5.32 -6.53
N ILE A 34 0.72 6.15 -6.72
CA ILE A 34 -0.68 5.76 -6.45
C ILE A 34 -1.09 4.56 -7.31
N ARG A 35 -0.72 4.55 -8.60
CA ARG A 35 -1.02 3.42 -9.48
C ARG A 35 -0.29 2.15 -9.04
N LEU A 36 0.95 2.25 -8.58
CA LEU A 36 1.70 1.11 -8.04
C LEU A 36 1.07 0.58 -6.74
N LEU A 37 0.58 1.45 -5.87
CA LEU A 37 -0.18 1.07 -4.67
C LEU A 37 -1.47 0.31 -5.01
N ALA A 38 -2.19 0.74 -6.06
CA ALA A 38 -3.35 0.02 -6.54
C ALA A 38 -2.99 -1.39 -7.05
N TRP A 39 -1.91 -1.52 -7.83
CA TRP A 39 -1.38 -2.82 -8.26
C TRP A 39 -0.94 -3.69 -7.08
N GLN A 40 -0.32 -3.08 -6.07
CA GLN A 40 0.07 -3.76 -4.83
C GLN A 40 -1.15 -4.28 -4.07
N GLY A 41 -2.26 -3.52 -4.04
CA GLY A 41 -3.53 -3.96 -3.47
C GLY A 41 -4.17 -5.14 -4.21
N VAL A 42 -4.05 -5.18 -5.56
CA VAL A 42 -4.49 -6.35 -6.35
C VAL A 42 -3.67 -7.59 -6.00
N ALA A 43 -2.34 -7.44 -5.93
CA ALA A 43 -1.45 -8.53 -5.53
C ALA A 43 -1.75 -9.04 -4.11
N LEU A 44 -2.02 -8.13 -3.17
CA LEU A 44 -2.43 -8.47 -1.81
C LEU A 44 -3.73 -9.29 -1.79
N ALA A 45 -4.76 -8.82 -2.49
CA ALA A 45 -6.07 -9.48 -2.51
C ALA A 45 -6.02 -10.87 -3.16
N ALA A 46 -5.08 -11.12 -4.07
CA ALA A 46 -4.89 -12.42 -4.67
C ALA A 46 -4.52 -13.50 -3.62
N ILE A 47 -3.75 -13.16 -2.58
CA ILE A 47 -3.28 -14.13 -1.57
C ILE A 47 -4.46 -14.86 -0.86
N PRO A 48 -5.40 -14.16 -0.18
CA PRO A 48 -6.53 -14.82 0.48
C PRO A 48 -7.51 -15.47 -0.52
N VAL A 49 -7.69 -14.92 -1.73
CA VAL A 49 -8.53 -15.55 -2.76
C VAL A 49 -7.95 -16.89 -3.21
N LEU A 50 -6.65 -16.93 -3.54
CA LEU A 50 -5.96 -18.15 -3.96
C LEU A 50 -6.03 -19.21 -2.86
N ARG A 51 -5.85 -18.79 -1.60
CA ARG A 51 -5.96 -19.68 -0.45
C ARG A 51 -7.37 -20.24 -0.28
N GLY A 52 -8.40 -19.39 -0.32
CA GLY A 52 -9.80 -19.84 -0.22
C GLY A 52 -10.20 -20.79 -1.36
N VAL A 53 -9.70 -20.56 -2.59
CA VAL A 53 -9.90 -21.48 -3.72
C VAL A 53 -9.16 -22.81 -3.53
N TYR A 54 -8.01 -22.82 -2.85
CA TYR A 54 -7.25 -24.03 -2.55
C TYR A 54 -7.93 -24.86 -1.44
N ASP A 55 -8.29 -24.19 -0.33
CA ASP A 55 -8.85 -24.81 0.87
C ASP A 55 -10.37 -25.09 0.74
N GLY A 56 -11.03 -24.57 -0.30
CA GLY A 56 -12.48 -24.65 -0.47
C GLY A 56 -13.26 -23.76 0.50
N ASP A 57 -12.59 -22.79 1.12
CA ASP A 57 -13.16 -21.89 2.12
C ASP A 57 -13.74 -20.62 1.48
N GLY A 58 -15.07 -20.58 1.39
CA GLY A 58 -15.81 -19.43 0.86
C GLY A 58 -15.64 -18.15 1.69
N ALA A 59 -15.32 -18.25 2.99
CA ALA A 59 -15.11 -17.08 3.84
C ALA A 59 -13.80 -16.36 3.47
N LEU A 60 -12.73 -17.11 3.21
CA LEU A 60 -11.45 -16.54 2.74
C LEU A 60 -11.57 -15.88 1.37
N ILE A 61 -12.37 -16.47 0.47
CA ILE A 61 -12.68 -15.85 -0.83
C ILE A 61 -13.44 -14.54 -0.62
N GLY A 62 -14.47 -14.55 0.25
CA GLY A 62 -15.24 -13.35 0.59
C GLY A 62 -14.36 -12.21 1.12
N VAL A 63 -13.40 -12.52 2.00
CA VAL A 63 -12.44 -11.54 2.52
C VAL A 63 -11.50 -11.03 1.43
N GLY A 64 -10.98 -11.90 0.58
CA GLY A 64 -10.14 -11.47 -0.53
C GLY A 64 -10.87 -10.53 -1.49
N VAL A 65 -12.14 -10.81 -1.79
CA VAL A 65 -13.00 -9.92 -2.58
C VAL A 65 -13.28 -8.60 -1.84
N ALA A 66 -13.56 -8.64 -0.54
CA ALA A 66 -13.79 -7.44 0.25
C ALA A 66 -12.54 -6.53 0.28
N VAL A 67 -11.35 -7.11 0.49
CA VAL A 67 -10.06 -6.40 0.43
C VAL A 67 -9.83 -5.81 -0.96
N LEU A 68 -10.10 -6.56 -2.03
CA LEU A 68 -9.99 -6.07 -3.40
C LEU A 68 -10.90 -4.85 -3.61
N ILE A 69 -12.17 -4.94 -3.22
CA ILE A 69 -13.14 -3.85 -3.38
C ILE A 69 -12.69 -2.62 -2.58
N LEU A 70 -12.30 -2.80 -1.32
CA LEU A 70 -11.88 -1.70 -0.47
C LEU A 70 -10.63 -1.00 -1.01
N ARG A 71 -9.58 -1.76 -1.32
CA ARG A 71 -8.27 -1.20 -1.69
C ARG A 71 -8.17 -0.76 -3.14
N VAL A 72 -8.83 -1.45 -4.07
CA VAL A 72 -8.70 -1.17 -5.52
C VAL A 72 -9.83 -0.28 -6.02
N ALA A 73 -11.01 -0.33 -5.38
CA ALA A 73 -12.18 0.39 -5.85
C ALA A 73 -12.55 1.58 -4.97
N VAL A 74 -12.48 1.47 -3.64
CA VAL A 74 -12.94 2.54 -2.74
C VAL A 74 -11.82 3.58 -2.52
N LEU A 75 -10.66 3.15 -2.03
CA LEU A 75 -9.51 4.03 -1.76
C LEU A 75 -9.11 4.90 -2.98
N PRO A 76 -8.92 4.35 -4.19
CA PRO A 76 -8.51 5.14 -5.35
C PRO A 76 -9.61 6.09 -5.83
N ARG A 77 -10.90 5.71 -5.70
CA ARG A 77 -12.01 6.59 -6.08
C ARG A 77 -12.22 7.73 -5.10
N LEU A 78 -12.01 7.52 -3.81
CA LEU A 78 -12.03 8.57 -2.79
C LEU A 78 -10.88 9.56 -3.02
N LEU A 79 -9.67 9.06 -3.31
CA LEU A 79 -8.52 9.88 -3.68
C LEU A 79 -8.73 10.63 -5.01
N ALA A 80 -9.32 9.98 -6.02
CA ALA A 80 -9.59 10.58 -7.32
C ALA A 80 -10.71 11.64 -7.27
N ARG A 81 -11.79 11.40 -6.52
CA ARG A 81 -12.85 12.40 -6.31
C ARG A 81 -12.36 13.62 -5.52
N ALA A 82 -11.45 13.42 -4.57
CA ALA A 82 -10.82 14.52 -3.85
C ALA A 82 -9.81 15.31 -4.72
N GLY A 83 -9.25 14.69 -5.76
CA GLY A 83 -8.23 15.26 -6.64
C GLY A 83 -8.73 15.89 -7.94
N GLY A 84 -10.04 16.11 -8.10
CA GLY A 84 -10.68 16.55 -9.34
C GLY A 84 -10.24 17.89 -9.94
N THR A 85 -9.34 18.65 -9.31
CA THR A 85 -9.05 20.03 -9.75
C THR A 85 -7.58 20.38 -9.94
N GLU A 86 -6.59 19.61 -9.48
CA GLU A 86 -5.18 20.07 -9.60
C GLU A 86 -4.20 19.00 -10.09
N ALA A 87 -4.26 18.74 -11.40
CA ALA A 87 -3.25 17.98 -12.13
C ALA A 87 -1.90 18.72 -12.31
N ARG A 88 -1.70 19.90 -11.68
CA ARG A 88 -0.63 20.84 -12.09
C ARG A 88 0.54 21.02 -11.13
N SER A 89 0.44 20.63 -9.86
CA SER A 89 1.56 20.75 -8.91
C SER A 89 2.33 19.42 -8.77
N ARG A 90 3.03 19.03 -9.84
CA ARG A 90 3.56 17.66 -10.09
C ARG A 90 5.07 17.50 -9.90
N ARG A 91 5.69 18.36 -9.09
CA ARG A 91 7.12 18.36 -8.72
C ARG A 91 7.16 19.11 -7.38
N GLU A 92 7.65 18.61 -6.26
CA GLU A 92 8.77 17.71 -5.99
C GLU A 92 8.45 16.86 -4.76
N ALA A 93 8.79 15.58 -4.81
CA ALA A 93 9.16 14.85 -3.61
C ALA A 93 10.65 14.56 -3.76
N THR A 94 11.51 15.53 -3.45
CA THR A 94 12.95 15.31 -3.35
C THR A 94 13.18 14.36 -2.18
N PRO A 95 13.57 13.09 -2.42
CA PRO A 95 13.85 12.18 -1.32
C PRO A 95 15.12 12.67 -0.62
N LEU A 96 15.18 12.56 0.71
CA LEU A 96 16.36 12.95 1.51
C LEU A 96 17.62 12.15 1.12
N VAL A 97 17.42 10.99 0.51
CA VAL A 97 18.44 10.04 0.10
C VAL A 97 18.40 9.91 -1.42
N ASN A 98 19.55 9.92 -2.08
CA ASN A 98 19.61 9.73 -3.53
C ASN A 98 18.95 8.38 -3.91
N THR A 99 18.26 8.33 -5.05
CA THR A 99 17.53 7.15 -5.53
C THR A 99 18.40 5.90 -5.60
N ALA A 100 19.67 6.03 -5.98
CA ALA A 100 20.61 4.91 -5.99
C ALA A 100 20.83 4.33 -4.58
N THR A 101 21.10 5.19 -3.59
CA THR A 101 21.27 4.78 -2.19
C THR A 101 19.98 4.20 -1.61
N SER A 102 18.82 4.77 -1.92
CA SER A 102 17.53 4.22 -1.50
C SER A 102 17.29 2.82 -2.05
N LEU A 103 17.66 2.56 -3.31
CA LEU A 103 17.55 1.23 -3.92
C LEU A 103 18.52 0.22 -3.30
N LEU A 104 19.75 0.64 -2.98
CA LEU A 104 20.71 -0.21 -2.27
C LEU A 104 20.21 -0.58 -0.87
N ILE A 105 19.67 0.38 -0.12
CA ILE A 105 19.05 0.11 1.19
C ILE A 105 17.85 -0.82 1.03
N THR A 106 17.01 -0.60 0.02
CA THR A 106 15.86 -1.47 -0.28
C THR A 106 16.31 -2.91 -0.58
N ALA A 107 17.38 -3.10 -1.35
CA ALA A 107 17.96 -4.40 -1.62
C ALA A 107 18.51 -5.05 -0.34
N ALA A 108 19.23 -4.28 0.50
CA ALA A 108 19.74 -4.76 1.78
C ALA A 108 18.62 -5.16 2.75
N LEU A 109 17.55 -4.37 2.84
CA LEU A 109 16.36 -4.68 3.65
C LEU A 109 15.64 -5.93 3.13
N THR A 110 15.58 -6.10 1.80
CA THR A 110 15.03 -7.32 1.20
C THR A 110 15.86 -8.53 1.59
N LEU A 111 17.19 -8.46 1.45
CA LEU A 111 18.07 -9.56 1.87
C LEU A 111 17.94 -9.85 3.37
N ALA A 112 17.88 -8.82 4.21
CA ALA A 112 17.69 -8.94 5.65
C ALA A 112 16.36 -9.62 6.00
N ALA A 113 15.27 -9.26 5.32
CA ALA A 113 13.97 -9.90 5.51
C ALA A 113 14.04 -11.40 5.18
N PHE A 114 14.64 -11.78 4.06
CA PHE A 114 14.82 -13.18 3.67
C PHE A 114 15.71 -13.95 4.64
N ALA A 115 16.81 -13.34 5.10
CA ALA A 115 17.66 -13.95 6.11
C ALA A 115 16.94 -14.15 7.46
N ALA A 116 16.16 -13.16 7.91
CA ALA A 116 15.44 -13.19 9.19
C ALA A 116 14.28 -14.19 9.19
N THR A 117 13.61 -14.35 8.04
CA THR A 117 12.44 -15.25 7.90
C THR A 117 12.82 -16.65 7.41
N GLY A 118 14.03 -16.85 6.89
CA GLY A 118 14.53 -18.15 6.41
C GLY A 118 14.36 -19.31 7.41
N PRO A 119 14.69 -19.16 8.71
CA PRO A 119 14.43 -20.20 9.70
C PRO A 119 12.94 -20.56 9.81
N LEU A 120 12.04 -19.58 9.68
CA LEU A 120 10.60 -19.79 9.72
C LEU A 120 10.11 -20.66 8.54
N VAL A 121 10.66 -20.41 7.34
CA VAL A 121 10.35 -21.20 6.14
C VAL A 121 10.83 -22.64 6.29
N ASN A 122 12.01 -22.84 6.87
CA ASN A 122 12.60 -24.16 7.06
C ASN A 122 11.84 -25.01 8.09
N LEU A 123 11.21 -24.39 9.08
CA LEU A 123 10.43 -25.10 10.11
C LEU A 123 9.17 -25.75 9.53
N GLN A 124 8.52 -25.10 8.56
CA GLN A 124 7.30 -25.62 7.95
C GLN A 124 7.23 -25.22 6.47
N PRO A 125 7.87 -25.97 5.56
CA PRO A 125 7.87 -25.68 4.14
C PRO A 125 6.45 -25.79 3.57
N ALA A 126 5.85 -24.64 3.26
CA ALA A 126 4.52 -24.54 2.68
C ALA A 126 4.46 -23.36 1.70
N ALA A 127 3.57 -23.43 0.71
CA ALA A 127 3.31 -22.36 -0.25
C ALA A 127 3.09 -20.98 0.41
N THR A 128 2.51 -20.94 1.62
CA THR A 128 2.28 -19.69 2.34
C THR A 128 3.53 -19.21 3.08
N THR A 129 4.36 -20.12 3.61
CA THR A 129 5.58 -19.75 4.35
C THR A 129 6.69 -19.29 3.41
N THR A 130 6.77 -19.82 2.19
CA THR A 130 7.74 -19.38 1.15
C THR A 130 7.53 -17.94 0.71
N ALA A 131 6.31 -17.41 0.82
CA ALA A 131 5.95 -16.05 0.45
C ALA A 131 6.13 -15.02 1.60
N VAL A 132 6.27 -15.47 2.86
CA VAL A 132 6.45 -14.60 4.05
C VAL A 132 7.67 -13.67 3.96
N PRO A 133 8.85 -14.11 3.48
CA PRO A 133 10.00 -13.23 3.30
C PRO A 133 9.70 -11.98 2.47
N ALA A 134 8.92 -12.14 1.39
CA ALA A 134 8.57 -11.02 0.51
C ALA A 134 7.64 -10.03 1.20
N ALA A 135 6.62 -10.51 1.94
CA ALA A 135 5.73 -9.64 2.71
C ALA A 135 6.49 -8.89 3.83
N THR A 136 7.44 -9.55 4.48
CA THR A 136 8.29 -8.94 5.52
C THR A 136 9.22 -7.89 4.91
N ALA A 137 9.79 -8.14 3.73
CA ALA A 137 10.56 -7.14 3.00
C ALA A 137 9.72 -5.90 2.68
N VAL A 138 8.48 -6.07 2.22
CA VAL A 138 7.55 -4.95 1.96
C VAL A 138 7.34 -4.10 3.22
N VAL A 139 7.15 -4.72 4.38
CA VAL A 139 7.02 -4.02 5.67
C VAL A 139 8.27 -3.18 5.97
N LEU A 140 9.47 -3.75 5.86
CA LEU A 140 10.72 -3.03 6.11
C LEU A 140 10.94 -1.87 5.13
N ILE A 141 10.64 -2.09 3.85
CA ILE A 141 10.75 -1.05 2.81
C ILE A 141 9.75 0.07 3.10
N ALA A 142 8.54 -0.26 3.51
CA ALA A 142 7.50 0.72 3.85
C ALA A 142 7.91 1.60 5.03
N LEU A 143 8.47 1.00 6.09
CA LEU A 143 9.05 1.73 7.21
C LEU A 143 10.17 2.66 6.76
N PHE A 144 11.08 2.18 5.91
CA PHE A 144 12.14 3.00 5.33
C PHE A 144 11.60 4.19 4.54
N VAL A 145 10.57 3.98 3.71
CA VAL A 145 9.90 5.07 2.96
C VAL A 145 9.27 6.09 3.91
N MET A 146 8.64 5.63 4.99
CA MET A 146 7.99 6.50 5.98
C MET A 146 9.00 7.37 6.73
N VAL A 147 10.17 6.82 7.07
CA VAL A 147 11.26 7.54 7.77
C VAL A 147 12.00 8.51 6.84
N THR A 148 12.19 8.15 5.57
CA THR A 148 13.04 8.94 4.65
C THR A 148 12.32 10.03 3.87
N ARG A 149 10.98 9.99 3.77
CA ARG A 149 10.22 11.00 3.01
C ARG A 149 9.57 12.03 3.94
N ARG A 150 9.76 13.32 3.63
CA ARG A 150 9.23 14.46 4.41
C ARG A 150 7.86 14.95 3.95
N HIS A 151 7.44 14.62 2.74
CA HIS A 151 6.15 15.05 2.21
C HIS A 151 5.04 14.14 2.75
N ALA A 152 4.00 14.75 3.35
CA ALA A 152 2.85 14.05 3.92
C ALA A 152 2.24 13.01 2.96
N VAL A 153 2.15 13.32 1.66
CA VAL A 153 1.59 12.40 0.66
C VAL A 153 2.52 11.20 0.37
N SER A 154 3.84 11.37 0.47
CA SER A 154 4.76 10.25 0.31
C SER A 154 4.87 9.39 1.59
N GLN A 155 4.72 10.01 2.76
CA GLN A 155 4.55 9.28 4.03
C GLN A 155 3.25 8.48 4.01
N ALA A 156 2.19 9.06 3.43
CA ALA A 156 0.92 8.40 3.19
C ALA A 156 1.05 7.15 2.31
N ALA A 157 1.77 7.27 1.21
CA ALA A 157 2.10 6.13 0.36
C ALA A 157 2.88 5.05 1.13
N GLY A 158 3.88 5.45 1.94
CA GLY A 158 4.66 4.54 2.78
C GLY A 158 3.79 3.81 3.82
N PHE A 159 2.85 4.51 4.44
CA PHE A 159 1.90 3.95 5.40
C PHE A 159 0.94 2.94 4.76
N LEU A 160 0.36 3.26 3.60
CA LEU A 160 -0.48 2.31 2.86
C LEU A 160 0.32 1.08 2.40
N MET A 161 1.59 1.27 2.02
CA MET A 161 2.51 0.17 1.72
C MET A 161 2.76 -0.72 2.95
N LEU A 162 2.90 -0.11 4.13
CA LEU A 162 3.13 -0.80 5.39
C LEU A 162 1.92 -1.66 5.75
N ASP A 163 0.72 -1.07 5.66
CA ASP A 163 -0.53 -1.75 5.95
C ASP A 163 -0.77 -2.93 4.98
N ASN A 164 -0.46 -2.75 3.69
CA ASN A 164 -0.45 -3.85 2.71
C ASN A 164 0.52 -4.98 3.09
N GLY A 165 1.73 -4.64 3.54
CA GLY A 165 2.73 -5.63 3.97
C GLY A 165 2.31 -6.40 5.22
N ILE A 166 1.70 -5.72 6.20
CA ILE A 166 1.16 -6.33 7.41
C ILE A 166 0.01 -7.28 7.07
N ALA A 167 -0.94 -6.83 6.23
CA ALA A 167 -2.05 -7.65 5.78
C ALA A 167 -1.57 -8.90 5.02
N ALA A 168 -0.60 -8.77 4.10
CA ALA A 168 0.00 -9.90 3.41
C ALA A 168 0.61 -10.90 4.39
N THR A 169 1.40 -10.40 5.34
CA THR A 169 2.04 -11.24 6.37
C THR A 169 1.00 -11.99 7.21
N ALA A 170 -0.09 -11.31 7.59
CA ALA A 170 -1.19 -11.93 8.33
C ALA A 170 -1.88 -13.03 7.51
N PHE A 171 -2.22 -12.80 6.25
CA PHE A 171 -2.84 -13.82 5.40
C PHE A 171 -1.96 -15.04 5.14
N LEU A 172 -0.65 -14.85 5.08
CA LEU A 172 0.32 -15.93 4.86
C LEU A 172 0.55 -16.76 6.12
N LEU A 173 0.60 -16.12 7.29
CA LEU A 173 0.93 -16.79 8.55
C LEU A 173 -0.28 -17.32 9.33
N THR A 174 -1.47 -16.78 9.12
CA THR A 174 -2.67 -17.18 9.87
C THR A 174 -3.56 -18.09 9.04
N ALA A 175 -4.35 -18.96 9.68
CA ALA A 175 -5.21 -19.93 9.01
C ALA A 175 -6.64 -19.45 8.70
N GLY A 176 -6.92 -18.15 8.75
CA GLY A 176 -8.29 -17.63 8.60
C GLY A 176 -8.34 -16.13 8.35
N VAL A 177 -9.51 -15.52 8.59
CA VAL A 177 -9.73 -14.08 8.50
C VAL A 177 -9.10 -13.41 9.72
N PRO A 178 -7.93 -12.76 9.59
CA PRO A 178 -7.25 -12.19 10.75
C PRO A 178 -8.01 -10.95 11.19
N LEU A 179 -8.37 -10.83 12.47
CA LEU A 179 -8.94 -9.60 13.05
C LEU A 179 -8.07 -8.35 12.72
N ILE A 180 -6.76 -8.56 12.56
CA ILE A 180 -5.78 -7.56 12.13
C ILE A 180 -6.15 -6.92 10.77
N VAL A 181 -6.77 -7.67 9.86
CA VAL A 181 -7.20 -7.16 8.55
C VAL A 181 -8.41 -6.24 8.68
N GLU A 182 -9.34 -6.54 9.57
CA GLU A 182 -10.51 -5.68 9.84
C GLU A 182 -10.08 -4.36 10.50
N LEU A 183 -9.09 -4.44 11.40
CA LEU A 183 -8.47 -3.26 12.00
C LEU A 183 -7.68 -2.45 10.96
N GLY A 184 -6.93 -3.11 10.07
CA GLY A 184 -6.24 -2.49 8.95
C GLY A 184 -7.20 -1.76 8.00
N ALA A 185 -8.32 -2.37 7.66
CA ALA A 185 -9.38 -1.74 6.85
C ALA A 185 -9.96 -0.48 7.51
N SER A 186 -10.17 -0.51 8.83
CA SER A 186 -10.66 0.65 9.59
C SER A 186 -9.64 1.79 9.60
N LEU A 187 -8.36 1.43 9.72
CA LEU A 187 -7.23 2.34 9.72
C LEU A 187 -6.96 2.92 8.32
N ASP A 188 -7.18 2.16 7.25
CA ASP A 188 -7.20 2.61 5.85
C ASP A 188 -8.25 3.70 5.62
N VAL A 189 -9.46 3.55 6.18
CA VAL A 189 -10.53 4.55 6.08
C VAL A 189 -10.17 5.81 6.84
N LEU A 190 -9.70 5.70 8.09
CA LEU A 190 -9.21 6.84 8.86
C LEU A 190 -8.11 7.59 8.10
N PHE A 191 -7.20 6.83 7.50
CA PHE A 191 -6.10 7.38 6.74
C PHE A 191 -6.55 8.11 5.47
N ALA A 192 -7.49 7.52 4.72
CA ALA A 192 -8.11 8.17 3.58
C ALA A 192 -8.77 9.51 3.98
N VAL A 193 -9.48 9.54 5.11
CA VAL A 193 -10.11 10.76 5.65
C VAL A 193 -9.06 11.81 6.01
N ILE A 194 -7.97 11.43 6.68
CA ILE A 194 -6.88 12.35 7.02
C ILE A 194 -6.22 12.92 5.76
N VAL A 195 -5.94 12.07 4.77
CA VAL A 195 -5.33 12.50 3.50
C VAL A 195 -6.25 13.49 2.78
N ILE A 196 -7.55 13.20 2.70
CA ILE A 196 -8.55 14.10 2.13
C ILE A 196 -8.57 15.41 2.92
N GLY A 197 -8.70 15.37 4.25
CA GLY A 197 -8.75 16.55 5.10
C GLY A 197 -7.50 17.43 5.01
N VAL A 198 -6.30 16.84 4.90
CA VAL A 198 -5.05 17.59 4.71
C VAL A 198 -4.99 18.21 3.31
N LEU A 199 -5.42 17.49 2.27
CA LEU A 199 -5.45 18.02 0.90
C LEU A 199 -6.48 19.14 0.77
N THR A 200 -7.70 18.95 1.26
CA THR A 200 -8.77 19.96 1.28
C THR A 200 -8.40 21.16 2.15
N GLY A 201 -7.81 20.94 3.33
CA GLY A 201 -7.37 22.01 4.23
C GLY A 201 -6.11 22.75 3.76
N ARG A 202 -5.31 22.17 2.86
CA ARG A 202 -4.25 22.88 2.13
C ARG A 202 -4.82 23.64 0.94
N LEU A 203 -5.81 23.10 0.23
CA LEU A 203 -6.56 23.81 -0.80
C LEU A 203 -7.22 25.07 -0.23
N ALA A 204 -7.97 24.94 0.88
CA ALA A 204 -8.66 26.05 1.53
C ALA A 204 -7.70 27.16 2.03
N ARG A 205 -6.45 26.81 2.35
CA ARG A 205 -5.41 27.77 2.77
C ARG A 205 -4.60 28.34 1.60
N ALA A 206 -4.38 27.57 0.53
CA ALA A 206 -3.69 28.01 -0.68
C ALA A 206 -4.60 28.90 -1.56
N PHE A 207 -5.90 28.63 -1.56
CA PHE A 207 -6.97 29.49 -2.10
C PHE A 207 -7.60 30.35 -1.00
N GLY A 208 -6.79 30.83 -0.05
CA GLY A 208 -7.26 31.57 1.12
C GLY A 208 -8.35 32.59 0.77
N GLY A 209 -9.53 32.40 1.38
CA GLY A 209 -10.69 33.25 1.20
C GLY A 209 -11.33 33.05 -0.17
N ALA A 210 -12.49 32.39 -0.22
CA ALA A 210 -13.51 32.90 -1.13
C ALA A 210 -13.77 34.34 -0.67
N ASP A 211 -13.07 35.27 -1.30
CA ASP A 211 -13.18 36.71 -1.15
C ASP A 211 -14.57 37.10 -1.68
N LEU A 212 -15.60 36.74 -0.90
CA LEU A 212 -17.00 37.07 -1.15
C LEU A 212 -17.37 38.37 -0.42
N ASP A 213 -16.50 38.89 0.45
CA ASP A 213 -16.75 40.13 1.20
C ASP A 213 -16.00 41.36 0.63
N ALA A 214 -15.03 41.19 -0.28
CA ALA A 214 -14.36 42.32 -0.95
C ALA A 214 -15.12 42.86 -2.18
N LEU A 215 -16.29 42.32 -2.51
CA LEU A 215 -17.13 42.78 -3.63
C LEU A 215 -18.38 43.57 -3.20
N GLN A 216 -18.58 43.83 -1.90
CA GLN A 216 -19.67 44.68 -1.41
C GLN A 216 -19.32 46.17 -1.28
N GLU A 217 -18.09 46.58 -1.63
CA GLU A 217 -17.66 47.99 -1.57
C GLU A 217 -17.81 48.77 -2.90
N LEU A 218 -18.49 48.20 -3.91
CA LEU A 218 -18.78 48.86 -5.19
C LEU A 218 -20.28 48.86 -5.51
N HIS A 219 -21.09 49.30 -4.54
CA HIS A 219 -22.44 49.77 -4.82
C HIS A 219 -22.62 51.14 -4.15
N ASP A 220 -21.91 52.12 -4.71
CA ASP A 220 -22.47 53.46 -4.88
C ASP A 220 -23.45 53.44 -6.07
#